data_AF-A0A7C7GUE8-F1
#
_entry.id   AF-A0A7C7GUE8-F1
#
_cell.length_a   1.000
_cell.length_b   1.000
_cell.length_c   1.000
_cell.angle_alpha   90.00
_cell.angle_beta   90.00
_cell.angle_gamma   90.00
#
_symmetry.space_group_name_H-M   'P 1'
#
loop_
_entity.id
_entity.type
_entity.pdbx_description
1 polymer ?
#
loop_
_entity_poly.entity_id
_entity_poly.type
_entity_poly.pdbx_seq_one_letter_code
_entity_poly.pdbx_strand_id
1 'polypeptide(L)'
;MEKEDFYPNDRKLRSKTVLLFIFFIVPAFNSYGQCDNGTNFYPSATYTPAVGVWAPATASNYAGHVIKVNVKIGDVYQFSTCSGYGGVSASYNTELTLSQTDGTLLTYSDDYSGCGYQSYISWTATFTGVVHLHLNAINIHTHCSSNSITTQVMIFRSIANADFIWTGAVSVYWNNGGNWDQGGLLPTAANNCIIPYTLSNNPVVDAIAVCKDLLSAGSFTVMPNGQLNVNGKLTDSLGFINVSSG
;
A
#
# COMPACT_ATOMS: atom_id res chain seq x y z
N MET A 1 -23.80 -7.09 -93.58
CA MET A 1 -25.25 -6.83 -93.72
C MET A 1 -25.89 -7.83 -92.77
N GLU A 2 -26.39 -7.51 -91.60
CA GLU A 2 -27.06 -6.32 -91.08
C GLU A 2 -26.97 -6.38 -89.54
N LYS A 3 -27.60 -5.44 -88.86
CA LYS A 3 -27.32 -4.92 -87.53
C LYS A 3 -28.49 -5.28 -86.56
N GLU A 4 -28.22 -5.17 -85.25
CA GLU A 4 -29.20 -4.94 -84.13
C GLU A 4 -29.89 -6.21 -83.57
N ASP A 5 -30.22 -6.40 -82.29
CA ASP A 5 -30.02 -5.68 -81.01
C ASP A 5 -30.48 -6.60 -79.84
N PHE A 6 -30.22 -6.17 -78.58
CA PHE A 6 -31.03 -6.36 -77.34
C PHE A 6 -30.32 -6.95 -76.09
N TYR A 7 -29.99 -6.06 -75.14
CA TYR A 7 -29.64 -6.28 -73.71
C TYR A 7 -30.88 -6.70 -72.86
N PRO A 8 -30.82 -7.03 -71.55
CA PRO A 8 -29.72 -7.38 -70.64
C PRO A 8 -30.00 -8.67 -69.82
N ASN A 9 -29.04 -9.14 -68.99
CA ASN A 9 -29.41 -9.96 -67.83
C ASN A 9 -28.50 -9.61 -66.64
N ASP A 10 -28.94 -8.59 -65.88
CA ASP A 10 -28.39 -8.19 -64.59
C ASP A 10 -28.56 -9.33 -63.57
N ARG A 11 -27.53 -10.17 -63.43
CA ARG A 11 -27.40 -11.03 -62.24
C ARG A 11 -26.75 -10.23 -61.12
N LYS A 12 -27.60 -9.60 -60.28
CA LYS A 12 -27.24 -9.03 -58.98
C LYS A 12 -26.47 -10.08 -58.15
N LEU A 13 -25.14 -9.91 -58.01
CA LEU A 13 -24.37 -10.56 -56.96
C LEU A 13 -24.81 -9.98 -55.61
N ARG A 14 -25.69 -10.68 -54.88
CA ARG A 14 -25.95 -10.38 -53.48
C ARG A 14 -24.77 -10.91 -52.67
N SER A 15 -23.81 -10.04 -52.35
CA SER A 15 -22.79 -10.28 -51.34
C SER A 15 -23.49 -10.55 -50.00
N LYS A 16 -23.54 -11.81 -49.59
CA LYS A 16 -23.94 -12.17 -48.23
C LYS A 16 -22.71 -11.97 -47.35
N THR A 17 -22.60 -10.80 -46.73
CA THR A 17 -21.64 -10.58 -45.65
C THR A 17 -21.99 -11.51 -44.50
N VAL A 18 -21.28 -12.63 -44.39
CA VAL A 18 -21.32 -13.50 -43.21
C VAL A 18 -20.45 -12.83 -42.16
N LEU A 19 -21.08 -12.17 -41.18
CA LEU A 19 -20.39 -11.60 -40.03
C LEU A 19 -19.98 -12.77 -39.11
N LEU A 20 -18.71 -13.18 -39.18
CA LEU A 20 -18.16 -14.19 -38.29
C LEU A 20 -17.90 -13.55 -36.91
N PHE A 21 -18.81 -13.76 -35.96
CA PHE A 21 -18.59 -13.41 -34.56
C PHE A 21 -17.54 -14.37 -33.97
N ILE A 22 -16.28 -13.95 -33.93
CA ILE A 22 -15.26 -14.60 -33.11
C ILE A 22 -15.56 -14.24 -31.65
N PHE A 23 -16.25 -15.13 -30.94
CA PHE A 23 -16.35 -15.08 -29.48
C PHE A 23 -14.97 -15.48 -28.93
N PHE A 24 -14.13 -14.50 -28.57
CA PHE A 24 -12.97 -14.75 -27.72
C PHE A 24 -13.50 -15.14 -26.34
N ILE A 25 -13.66 -16.43 -26.09
CA ILE A 25 -13.80 -16.95 -24.74
C ILE A 25 -12.44 -16.75 -24.09
N VAL A 26 -12.28 -15.65 -23.37
CA VAL A 26 -11.13 -15.45 -22.48
C VAL A 26 -11.31 -16.47 -21.35
N PRO A 27 -10.45 -17.48 -21.20
CA PRO A 27 -10.51 -18.30 -20.00
C PRO A 27 -10.26 -17.38 -18.81
N ALA A 28 -11.19 -17.37 -17.85
CA ALA A 28 -10.91 -16.82 -16.54
C ALA A 28 -9.80 -17.68 -15.93
N PHE A 29 -8.56 -17.21 -16.04
CA PHE A 29 -7.49 -17.74 -15.21
C PHE A 29 -7.90 -17.43 -13.77
N ASN A 30 -8.28 -18.47 -13.03
CA ASN A 30 -8.28 -18.36 -11.58
C ASN A 30 -6.81 -18.20 -11.21
N SER A 31 -6.40 -16.96 -10.93
CA SER A 31 -5.18 -16.72 -10.18
C SER A 31 -5.34 -17.52 -8.89
N TYR A 32 -4.38 -18.38 -8.54
CA TYR A 32 -4.44 -19.22 -7.34
C TYR A 32 -4.17 -18.36 -6.08
N GLY A 33 -4.80 -17.19 -6.00
CA GLY A 33 -4.68 -16.14 -5.01
C GLY A 33 -5.32 -14.86 -5.55
N GLN A 34 -5.30 -13.75 -4.81
CA GLN A 34 -5.98 -12.49 -5.19
C GLN A 34 -7.52 -12.61 -5.15
N CYS A 35 -8.01 -12.81 -3.94
CA CYS A 35 -9.39 -13.17 -3.65
C CYS A 35 -10.36 -12.02 -3.84
N ASP A 36 -11.56 -12.37 -4.30
CA ASP A 36 -12.73 -11.50 -4.29
C ASP A 36 -13.83 -12.13 -3.41
N ASN A 37 -14.00 -11.56 -2.23
CA ASN A 37 -15.04 -11.96 -1.28
C ASN A 37 -16.38 -11.23 -1.54
N GLY A 38 -16.52 -10.56 -2.69
CA GLY A 38 -17.70 -9.82 -3.09
C GLY A 38 -18.05 -8.71 -2.10
N THR A 39 -19.31 -8.67 -1.67
CA THR A 39 -19.84 -7.63 -0.76
C THR A 39 -19.93 -8.08 0.69
N ASN A 40 -19.12 -9.05 1.13
CA ASN A 40 -19.12 -9.54 2.50
C ASN A 40 -18.44 -8.55 3.48
N PHE A 41 -18.98 -7.33 3.55
CA PHE A 41 -18.37 -6.22 4.25
C PHE A 41 -18.50 -6.37 5.77
N TYR A 42 -17.36 -6.41 6.45
CA TYR A 42 -17.31 -6.35 7.89
C TYR A 42 -16.05 -5.59 8.37
N PRO A 43 -16.18 -4.50 9.13
CA PRO A 43 -17.44 -3.85 9.51
C PRO A 43 -18.22 -3.31 8.29
N SER A 44 -19.52 -3.05 8.47
CA SER A 44 -20.36 -2.50 7.39
C SER A 44 -19.99 -1.05 7.04
N ALA A 45 -19.48 -0.29 8.00
CA ALA A 45 -19.00 1.07 7.80
C ALA A 45 -17.63 1.08 7.11
N THR A 46 -17.36 2.11 6.31
CA THR A 46 -16.03 2.35 5.75
C THR A 46 -15.11 2.88 6.85
N TYR A 47 -13.95 2.25 7.00
CA TYR A 47 -12.94 2.64 7.97
C TYR A 47 -12.05 3.75 7.42
N THR A 48 -11.77 4.76 8.25
CA THR A 48 -10.78 5.81 7.95
C THR A 48 -9.61 5.65 8.91
N PRO A 49 -8.45 5.15 8.45
CA PRO A 49 -7.28 4.99 9.32
C PRO A 49 -6.81 6.35 9.85
N ALA A 50 -6.59 6.41 11.17
CA ALA A 50 -5.86 7.51 11.78
C ALA A 50 -4.41 7.50 11.28
N VAL A 51 -3.82 8.68 11.17
CA VAL A 51 -2.42 8.82 10.77
C VAL A 51 -1.53 8.37 11.93
N GLY A 52 -0.54 7.53 11.63
CA GLY A 52 0.51 7.17 12.57
C GLY A 52 0.16 6.20 13.67
N VAL A 53 -1.04 5.63 13.64
CA VAL A 53 -1.50 4.68 14.65
C VAL A 53 -1.90 3.39 13.97
N TRP A 54 -1.36 2.27 14.45
CA TRP A 54 -1.88 0.95 14.10
C TRP A 54 -3.21 0.76 14.81
N ALA A 55 -4.28 0.57 14.03
CA ALA A 55 -5.59 0.26 14.58
C ALA A 55 -6.38 -0.65 13.62
N PRO A 56 -7.20 -1.56 14.15
CA PRO A 56 -8.07 -2.36 13.30
C PRO A 56 -9.39 -1.63 13.04
N ALA A 57 -10.03 -1.93 11.91
CA ALA A 57 -11.38 -1.44 11.62
C ALA A 57 -12.44 -2.02 12.58
N THR A 58 -12.17 -3.20 13.17
CA THR A 58 -13.04 -3.90 14.11
C THR A 58 -12.22 -4.85 14.98
N ALA A 59 -12.77 -5.27 16.13
CA ALA A 59 -12.12 -6.26 17.01
C ALA A 59 -12.12 -7.69 16.42
N SER A 60 -12.96 -7.95 15.42
CA SER A 60 -13.13 -9.29 14.84
C SER A 60 -13.37 -9.25 13.34
N ASN A 61 -12.45 -9.78 12.56
CA ASN A 61 -12.64 -10.15 11.16
C ASN A 61 -12.47 -11.66 11.02
N TYR A 62 -13.17 -12.25 10.06
CA TYR A 62 -13.01 -13.64 9.65
C TYR A 62 -12.46 -13.70 8.24
N ALA A 63 -11.77 -14.77 7.90
CA ALA A 63 -11.47 -15.04 6.50
C ALA A 63 -12.78 -15.15 5.70
N GLY A 64 -12.81 -14.52 4.52
CA GLY A 64 -14.00 -14.29 3.72
C GLY A 64 -14.63 -12.90 3.92
N HIS A 65 -14.16 -12.08 4.87
CA HIS A 65 -14.65 -10.70 5.04
C HIS A 65 -13.91 -9.70 4.14
N VAL A 66 -14.58 -8.57 3.88
CA VAL A 66 -14.02 -7.40 3.20
C VAL A 66 -14.06 -6.19 4.12
N ILE A 67 -12.92 -5.52 4.28
CA ILE A 67 -12.82 -4.24 4.97
C ILE A 67 -12.78 -3.12 3.93
N LYS A 68 -13.69 -2.15 4.04
CA LYS A 68 -13.67 -0.94 3.23
C LYS A 68 -12.78 0.10 3.90
N VAL A 69 -11.82 0.64 3.17
CA VAL A 69 -10.84 1.60 3.73
C VAL A 69 -10.81 2.87 2.89
N ASN A 70 -10.98 4.02 3.54
CA ASN A 70 -10.78 5.32 2.90
C ASN A 70 -9.28 5.57 2.71
N VAL A 71 -8.89 5.87 1.47
CA VAL A 71 -7.51 6.14 1.07
C VAL A 71 -7.37 7.52 0.46
N LYS A 72 -6.21 8.15 0.65
CA LYS A 72 -5.86 9.45 0.06
C LYS A 72 -4.65 9.27 -0.85
N ILE A 73 -4.72 9.81 -2.07
CA ILE A 73 -3.62 9.73 -3.04
C ILE A 73 -2.29 10.17 -2.42
N GLY A 74 -1.24 9.42 -2.70
CA GLY A 74 0.10 9.62 -2.18
C GLY A 74 0.35 8.86 -0.88
N ASP A 75 -0.58 8.87 0.08
CA ASP A 75 -0.38 8.26 1.40
C ASP A 75 -0.04 6.77 1.30
N VAL A 76 0.78 6.29 2.23
CA VAL A 76 1.14 4.87 2.30
C VAL A 76 0.27 4.19 3.34
N TYR A 77 -0.37 3.09 2.92
CA TYR A 77 -1.21 2.25 3.77
C TYR A 77 -0.54 0.90 3.97
N GLN A 78 -0.49 0.47 5.22
CA GLN A 78 -0.02 -0.85 5.61
C GLN A 78 -1.18 -1.65 6.19
N PHE A 79 -1.27 -2.91 5.79
CA PHE A 79 -2.29 -3.85 6.25
C PHE A 79 -1.60 -5.11 6.75
N SER A 80 -1.93 -5.57 7.95
CA SER A 80 -1.19 -6.66 8.60
C SER A 80 -2.09 -7.60 9.37
N THR A 81 -1.78 -8.89 9.29
CA THR A 81 -2.25 -9.93 10.21
C THR A 81 -1.09 -10.50 11.05
N CYS A 82 0.07 -9.85 11.05
CA CYS A 82 1.34 -10.36 11.57
C CYS A 82 1.89 -9.51 12.73
N SER A 83 2.44 -10.17 13.76
CA SER A 83 2.87 -9.49 15.00
C SER A 83 3.99 -8.48 14.79
N GLY A 84 4.84 -8.67 13.77
CA GLY A 84 5.88 -7.73 13.38
C GLY A 84 5.35 -6.37 12.94
N TYR A 85 4.09 -6.28 12.50
CA TYR A 85 3.46 -5.06 12.03
C TYR A 85 2.07 -4.91 12.67
N GLY A 86 1.92 -3.99 13.62
CA GLY A 86 0.66 -3.77 14.34
C GLY A 86 0.40 -4.69 15.53
N GLY A 87 1.34 -5.58 15.88
CA GLY A 87 1.34 -6.30 17.16
C GLY A 87 0.33 -7.45 17.29
N VAL A 88 -0.41 -7.77 16.24
CA VAL A 88 -1.40 -8.86 16.21
C VAL A 88 -0.92 -9.96 15.29
N SER A 89 -0.94 -11.22 15.74
CA SER A 89 -0.70 -12.39 14.88
C SER A 89 -1.97 -13.22 14.74
N ALA A 90 -2.43 -13.40 13.51
CA ALA A 90 -3.53 -14.32 13.22
C ALA A 90 -3.11 -15.78 13.49
N SER A 91 -4.00 -16.59 14.04
CA SER A 91 -3.72 -17.99 14.39
C SER A 91 -3.87 -18.98 13.23
N TYR A 92 -3.95 -18.49 11.99
CA TYR A 92 -4.13 -19.29 10.79
C TYR A 92 -3.29 -18.71 9.64
N ASN A 93 -3.12 -19.50 8.57
CA ASN A 93 -2.44 -19.02 7.37
C ASN A 93 -3.36 -18.01 6.65
N THR A 94 -2.95 -16.73 6.64
CA THR A 94 -3.76 -15.65 6.10
C THR A 94 -3.27 -15.22 4.73
N GLU A 95 -4.21 -14.78 3.92
CA GLU A 95 -4.01 -14.19 2.60
C GLU A 95 -4.72 -12.83 2.57
N LEU A 96 -4.04 -11.79 2.08
CA LEU A 96 -4.60 -10.44 1.93
C LEU A 96 -4.62 -10.04 0.45
N THR A 97 -5.77 -9.54 -0.01
CA THR A 97 -5.92 -8.96 -1.35
C THR A 97 -6.44 -7.54 -1.24
N LEU A 98 -5.74 -6.58 -1.84
CA LEU A 98 -6.18 -5.19 -1.92
C LEU A 98 -6.69 -4.91 -3.34
N SER A 99 -7.92 -4.45 -3.46
CA SER A 99 -8.55 -4.11 -4.74
C SER A 99 -9.31 -2.78 -4.70
N GLN A 100 -9.60 -2.24 -5.88
CA GLN A 100 -10.53 -1.14 -6.05
C GLN A 100 -11.98 -1.62 -5.89
N THR A 101 -12.92 -0.68 -5.81
CA THR A 101 -14.36 -0.99 -5.66
C THR A 101 -14.96 -1.74 -6.85
N ASP A 102 -14.32 -1.68 -8.02
CA ASP A 102 -14.73 -2.40 -9.23
C ASP A 102 -14.09 -3.80 -9.35
N GLY A 103 -13.32 -4.23 -8.34
CA GLY A 103 -12.61 -5.50 -8.32
C GLY A 103 -11.20 -5.45 -8.92
N THR A 104 -10.76 -4.33 -9.49
CA THR A 104 -9.40 -4.19 -10.02
C THR A 104 -8.37 -4.43 -8.93
N LEU A 105 -7.51 -5.42 -9.11
CA LEU A 105 -6.42 -5.75 -8.18
C LEU A 105 -5.42 -4.60 -8.08
N LEU A 106 -5.03 -4.25 -6.85
CA LEU A 106 -3.98 -3.27 -6.55
C LEU A 106 -2.70 -3.97 -6.08
N THR A 107 -2.81 -4.90 -5.13
CA THR A 107 -1.70 -5.71 -4.63
C THR A 107 -2.21 -6.87 -3.77
N TYR A 108 -1.30 -7.76 -3.37
CA TYR A 108 -1.59 -9.03 -2.71
C TYR A 108 -0.42 -9.46 -1.82
N SER A 109 -0.73 -10.22 -0.76
CA SER A 109 0.26 -10.93 0.04
C SER A 109 -0.31 -12.25 0.54
N ASP A 110 0.50 -13.30 0.45
CA ASP A 110 0.50 -14.50 1.27
C ASP A 110 1.89 -14.66 1.90
N ASP A 111 1.95 -15.22 3.12
CA ASP A 111 3.19 -15.61 3.80
C ASP A 111 4.35 -14.60 3.68
N TYR A 112 4.12 -13.37 4.16
CA TYR A 112 5.12 -12.30 4.04
C TYR A 112 6.40 -12.68 4.79
N SER A 113 7.56 -12.46 4.17
CA SER A 113 8.86 -12.75 4.77
C SER A 113 9.04 -12.02 6.12
N GLY A 114 9.28 -12.77 7.19
CA GLY A 114 9.35 -12.25 8.57
C GLY A 114 8.01 -12.26 9.32
N CYS A 115 6.91 -12.66 8.68
CA CYS A 115 5.59 -12.84 9.28
C CYS A 115 5.15 -14.31 9.38
N GLY A 116 5.98 -15.27 8.97
CA GLY A 116 5.60 -16.70 8.98
C GLY A 116 4.47 -16.98 7.99
N TYR A 117 3.34 -17.49 8.48
CA TYR A 117 2.14 -17.76 7.66
C TYR A 117 1.16 -16.57 7.59
N GLN A 118 1.58 -15.41 8.07
CA GLN A 118 0.75 -14.22 8.11
C GLN A 118 1.11 -13.26 6.99
N SER A 119 0.15 -12.40 6.64
CA SER A 119 0.22 -11.53 5.48
C SER A 119 0.46 -10.08 5.88
N TYR A 120 1.19 -9.38 5.01
CA TYR A 120 1.47 -7.96 5.17
C TYR A 120 1.52 -7.28 3.80
N ILE A 121 0.78 -6.20 3.65
CA ILE A 121 0.78 -5.34 2.47
C ILE A 121 1.28 -3.96 2.87
N SER A 122 2.18 -3.40 2.06
CA SER A 122 2.51 -1.98 2.06
C SER A 122 2.21 -1.41 0.68
N TRP A 123 1.31 -0.42 0.60
CA TRP A 123 0.83 0.13 -0.65
C TRP A 123 0.74 1.65 -0.61
N THR A 124 1.32 2.31 -1.61
CA THR A 124 1.19 3.74 -1.84
C THR A 124 -0.07 4.02 -2.64
N ALA A 125 -0.98 4.82 -2.09
CA ALA A 125 -2.24 5.12 -2.73
C ALA A 125 -2.06 5.91 -4.03
N THR A 126 -2.60 5.38 -5.14
CA THR A 126 -2.54 6.04 -6.46
C THR A 126 -3.77 6.92 -6.75
N PHE A 127 -4.77 6.89 -5.87
CA PHE A 127 -5.98 7.69 -5.95
C PHE A 127 -6.54 7.99 -4.55
N THR A 128 -7.47 8.94 -4.48
CA THR A 128 -8.28 9.22 -3.28
C THR A 128 -9.65 8.56 -3.46
N GLY A 129 -10.09 7.77 -2.48
CA GLY A 129 -11.34 7.03 -2.59
C GLY A 129 -11.45 5.91 -1.57
N VAL A 130 -12.09 4.81 -1.96
CA VAL A 130 -12.24 3.61 -1.14
C VAL A 130 -11.55 2.44 -1.82
N VAL A 131 -10.86 1.62 -1.03
CA VAL A 131 -10.33 0.31 -1.43
C VAL A 131 -11.04 -0.79 -0.64
N HIS A 132 -11.04 -2.00 -1.21
CA HIS A 132 -11.50 -3.22 -0.57
C HIS A 132 -10.28 -4.06 -0.17
N LEU A 133 -10.17 -4.35 1.13
CA LEU A 133 -9.19 -5.29 1.66
C LEU A 133 -9.92 -6.62 1.96
N HIS A 134 -9.63 -7.63 1.16
CA HIS A 134 -10.15 -8.98 1.32
C HIS A 134 -9.20 -9.76 2.22
N LEU A 135 -9.74 -10.32 3.30
CA LEU A 135 -9.05 -11.22 4.20
C LEU A 135 -9.47 -12.65 3.90
N ASN A 136 -8.53 -13.53 3.66
CA ASN A 136 -8.78 -14.93 3.36
C ASN A 136 -7.86 -15.85 4.16
N ALA A 137 -8.19 -17.14 4.17
CA ALA A 137 -7.37 -18.19 4.73
C ALA A 137 -6.84 -19.09 3.61
N ILE A 138 -5.66 -19.65 3.83
CA ILE A 138 -5.13 -20.75 3.03
C ILE A 138 -5.31 -22.04 3.81
N ASN A 139 -5.89 -23.06 3.17
CA ASN A 139 -6.02 -24.41 3.74
C ASN A 139 -5.49 -25.46 2.77
N ILE A 140 -4.33 -26.06 3.10
CA ILE A 140 -3.69 -27.18 2.39
C ILE A 140 -3.81 -26.98 0.85
N HIS A 141 -3.24 -25.87 0.36
CA HIS A 141 -3.23 -25.41 -1.05
C HIS A 141 -4.54 -24.86 -1.62
N THR A 142 -5.55 -24.63 -0.79
CA THR A 142 -6.78 -23.94 -1.17
C THR A 142 -6.69 -22.47 -0.76
N HIS A 143 -6.53 -21.59 -1.75
CA HIS A 143 -6.56 -20.14 -1.58
C HIS A 143 -8.00 -19.63 -1.45
N CYS A 144 -8.15 -18.39 -0.99
CA CYS A 144 -9.43 -17.71 -0.91
C CYS A 144 -10.48 -18.41 -0.04
N SER A 145 -10.04 -19.19 0.95
CA SER A 145 -10.97 -19.87 1.86
C SER A 145 -11.52 -18.91 2.90
N SER A 146 -12.78 -19.12 3.30
CA SER A 146 -13.38 -18.48 4.47
C SER A 146 -13.20 -19.33 5.73
N ASN A 147 -13.31 -18.72 6.91
CA ASN A 147 -13.36 -19.44 8.19
C ASN A 147 -14.21 -18.66 9.22
N SER A 148 -14.22 -19.14 10.46
CA SER A 148 -14.87 -18.46 11.60
C SER A 148 -13.88 -18.16 12.73
N ILE A 149 -12.59 -18.05 12.41
CA ILE A 149 -11.52 -17.76 13.39
C ILE A 149 -11.30 -16.26 13.43
N THR A 150 -11.60 -15.64 14.58
CA THR A 150 -11.48 -14.19 14.72
C THR A 150 -10.02 -13.75 14.63
N THR A 151 -9.79 -12.68 13.87
CA THR A 151 -8.51 -11.96 13.84
C THR A 151 -8.76 -10.46 13.71
N GLN A 152 -7.81 -9.64 14.13
CA GLN A 152 -7.81 -8.21 13.81
C GLN A 152 -6.88 -8.00 12.62
N VAL A 153 -7.38 -7.34 11.57
CA VAL A 153 -6.50 -6.82 10.51
C VAL A 153 -6.06 -5.44 10.94
N MET A 154 -4.79 -5.29 11.26
CA MET A 154 -4.21 -4.04 11.69
C MET A 154 -3.94 -3.17 10.47
N ILE A 155 -4.35 -1.91 10.55
CA ILE A 155 -4.25 -0.94 9.46
C ILE A 155 -3.48 0.27 9.96
N PHE A 156 -2.53 0.74 9.16
CA PHE A 156 -1.73 1.92 9.44
C PHE A 156 -1.66 2.81 8.21
N ARG A 157 -1.61 4.12 8.45
CA ARG A 157 -1.50 5.14 7.41
C ARG A 157 -0.37 6.10 7.75
N SER A 158 0.52 6.35 6.79
CA SER A 158 1.46 7.47 6.82
C SER A 158 1.15 8.46 5.71
N ILE A 159 1.42 9.75 5.98
CA ILE A 159 1.16 10.84 5.05
C ILE A 159 2.32 10.92 4.06
N ALA A 160 2.03 10.97 2.76
CA ALA A 160 3.08 11.22 1.77
C ALA A 160 3.33 12.72 1.55
N ASN A 161 4.59 13.05 1.25
CA ASN A 161 5.06 14.43 1.03
C ASN A 161 4.79 15.37 2.21
N ALA A 162 4.51 14.84 3.41
CA ALA A 162 4.50 15.63 4.63
C ALA A 162 5.94 16.00 5.01
N ASP A 163 6.08 17.21 5.53
CA ASP A 163 7.26 17.63 6.26
C ASP A 163 7.19 16.99 7.65
N PHE A 164 8.25 16.27 8.00
CA PHE A 164 8.49 15.69 9.30
C PHE A 164 9.47 16.60 10.03
N ILE A 165 9.00 17.28 11.06
CA ILE A 165 9.81 18.21 11.85
C ILE A 165 10.33 17.46 13.08
N TRP A 166 11.65 17.42 13.23
CA TRP A 166 12.30 16.88 14.41
C TRP A 166 12.02 17.79 15.61
N THR A 167 11.43 17.23 16.65
CA THR A 167 11.12 17.91 17.91
C THR A 167 12.11 17.54 19.01
N GLY A 168 12.70 16.34 18.94
CA GLY A 168 13.57 15.79 20.00
C GLY A 168 12.86 15.65 21.35
N ALA A 169 11.52 15.58 21.38
CA ALA A 169 10.74 15.66 22.61
C ALA A 169 10.88 14.45 23.55
N VAL A 170 11.29 13.29 23.04
CA VAL A 170 11.33 12.03 23.80
C VAL A 170 12.75 11.53 24.02
N SER A 171 13.60 11.58 23.00
CA SER A 171 14.99 11.12 23.05
C SER A 171 15.82 11.74 21.93
N VAL A 172 17.08 11.30 21.79
CA VAL A 172 17.94 11.67 20.66
C VAL A 172 17.76 10.75 19.44
N TYR A 173 17.16 9.57 19.57
CA TYR A 173 17.22 8.53 18.52
C TYR A 173 16.24 8.79 17.36
N TRP A 174 16.75 8.80 16.12
CA TRP A 174 15.99 9.09 14.88
C TRP A 174 14.77 8.17 14.71
N ASN A 175 14.94 6.89 15.04
CA ASN A 175 13.95 5.82 14.93
C ASN A 175 12.91 5.84 16.06
N ASN A 176 12.94 6.80 16.98
CA ASN A 176 11.86 7.04 17.91
C ASN A 176 10.87 8.05 17.31
N GLY A 177 9.72 7.53 16.86
CA GLY A 177 8.65 8.34 16.26
C GLY A 177 8.14 9.47 17.15
N GLY A 178 8.28 9.37 18.48
CA GLY A 178 7.92 10.43 19.41
C GLY A 178 8.77 11.70 19.29
N ASN A 179 9.90 11.63 18.57
CA ASN A 179 10.75 12.78 18.26
C ASN A 179 10.36 13.54 16.99
N TRP A 180 9.29 13.12 16.30
CA TRP A 180 8.77 13.78 15.10
C TRP A 180 7.40 14.39 15.37
N ASP A 181 7.09 15.51 14.72
CA ASP A 181 5.81 16.23 14.86
C ASP A 181 4.60 15.49 14.28
N GLN A 182 4.83 14.40 13.55
CA GLN A 182 3.81 13.57 12.92
C GLN A 182 3.24 12.48 13.86
N GLY A 183 3.16 12.76 15.16
CA GLY A 183 2.38 11.96 16.10
C GLY A 183 2.88 10.53 16.32
N GLY A 184 4.20 10.32 16.41
CA GLY A 184 4.78 8.98 16.60
C GLY A 184 5.23 8.29 15.31
N LEU A 185 5.12 8.96 14.16
CA LEU A 185 5.57 8.45 12.88
C LEU A 185 7.08 8.61 12.66
N LEU A 186 7.63 7.72 11.86
CA LEU A 186 8.96 7.88 11.27
C LEU A 186 8.86 8.40 9.84
N PRO A 187 9.77 9.30 9.43
CA PRO A 187 9.86 9.71 8.04
C PRO A 187 10.16 8.51 7.14
N THR A 188 9.58 8.54 5.93
CA THR A 188 9.87 7.58 4.86
C THR A 188 10.60 8.27 3.70
N ALA A 189 11.01 7.50 2.69
CA ALA A 189 11.54 8.01 1.42
C ALA A 189 10.64 9.02 0.69
N ALA A 190 9.38 9.16 1.08
CA ALA A 190 8.43 10.11 0.53
C ALA A 190 8.26 11.39 1.37
N ASN A 191 8.93 11.52 2.52
CA ASN A 191 8.75 12.61 3.47
C ASN A 191 9.97 13.51 3.54
N ASN A 192 9.76 14.82 3.58
CA ASN A 192 10.85 15.74 3.85
C ASN A 192 11.12 15.71 5.36
N CYS A 193 12.38 15.65 5.76
CA CYS A 193 12.79 15.83 7.13
C CYS A 193 13.29 17.25 7.35
N ILE A 194 12.87 17.85 8.45
CA ILE A 194 13.33 19.16 8.89
C ILE A 194 13.92 19.01 10.27
N ILE A 195 15.17 19.43 10.46
CA ILE A 195 15.83 19.50 11.76
C ILE A 195 15.98 20.99 12.13
N PRO A 196 15.13 21.53 13.02
CA PRO A 196 15.21 22.91 13.50
C PRO A 196 16.54 23.26 14.20
N TYR A 197 16.80 24.56 14.37
CA TYR A 197 17.95 25.07 15.11
C TYR A 197 17.79 24.88 16.64
N THR A 198 18.91 24.69 17.34
CA THR A 198 19.01 24.66 18.82
C THR A 198 17.96 23.79 19.54
N LEU A 199 17.96 22.51 19.24
CA LEU A 199 17.14 21.54 19.98
C LEU A 199 17.93 20.95 21.14
N SER A 200 17.25 20.67 22.25
CA SER A 200 17.89 20.04 23.42
C SER A 200 18.38 18.62 23.11
N ASN A 201 17.69 17.91 22.22
CA ASN A 201 18.06 16.59 21.74
C ASN A 201 18.22 16.62 20.22
N ASN A 202 19.46 16.76 19.75
CA ASN A 202 19.77 16.62 18.33
C ASN A 202 19.58 15.15 17.88
N PRO A 203 19.13 14.89 16.64
CA PRO A 203 18.93 13.53 16.16
C PRO A 203 20.22 12.72 16.13
N VAL A 204 20.14 11.45 16.52
CA VAL A 204 21.16 10.43 16.42
C VAL A 204 20.59 9.29 15.56
N VAL A 205 21.24 9.02 14.44
CA VAL A 205 20.94 7.91 13.53
C VAL A 205 21.84 6.73 13.91
N ASP A 206 21.28 5.71 14.54
CA ASP A 206 21.98 4.50 15.01
C ASP A 206 21.59 3.21 14.24
N ALA A 207 20.62 3.33 13.33
CA ALA A 207 20.16 2.31 12.41
C ALA A 207 19.88 2.92 11.03
N ILE A 208 19.28 2.16 10.12
CA ILE A 208 18.84 2.68 8.82
C ILE A 208 17.68 3.66 9.02
N ALA A 209 17.89 4.90 8.60
CA ALA A 209 16.94 5.99 8.53
C ALA A 209 16.78 6.43 7.08
N VAL A 210 15.58 6.91 6.72
CA VAL A 210 15.29 7.35 5.35
C VAL A 210 14.44 8.62 5.35
N CYS A 211 14.70 9.50 4.39
CA CYS A 211 13.83 10.62 4.05
C CYS A 211 13.93 10.96 2.56
N LYS A 212 12.99 11.77 2.07
CA LYS A 212 13.05 12.37 0.74
C LYS A 212 14.10 13.48 0.74
N ASP A 213 13.73 14.67 1.22
CA ASP A 213 14.64 15.79 1.38
C ASP A 213 15.01 15.93 2.86
N LEU A 214 16.22 16.40 3.16
CA LEU A 214 16.62 16.76 4.52
C LEU A 214 16.99 18.24 4.55
N LEU A 215 16.22 19.04 5.28
CA LEU A 215 16.56 20.41 5.62
C LEU A 215 17.08 20.47 7.06
N SER A 216 18.38 20.71 7.22
CA SER A 216 18.98 20.90 8.53
C SER A 216 19.20 22.39 8.81
N ALA A 217 18.76 22.83 9.98
CA ALA A 217 19.15 24.07 10.64
C ALA A 217 19.85 23.80 11.98
N GLY A 218 19.78 22.55 12.47
CA GLY A 218 20.52 22.06 13.64
C GLY A 218 21.63 21.07 13.25
N SER A 219 22.19 20.39 14.27
CA SER A 219 23.10 19.27 14.07
C SER A 219 22.36 17.94 14.16
N PHE A 220 22.93 16.88 13.59
CA PHE A 220 22.56 15.49 13.82
C PHE A 220 23.81 14.63 13.77
N THR A 221 23.78 13.48 14.41
CA THR A 221 24.88 12.52 14.44
C THR A 221 24.47 11.25 13.72
N VAL A 222 25.37 10.70 12.88
CA VAL A 222 25.22 9.34 12.33
C VAL A 222 26.26 8.46 12.99
N MET A 223 25.81 7.48 13.78
CA MET A 223 26.68 6.54 14.48
C MET A 223 27.36 5.57 13.50
N PRO A 224 28.43 4.86 13.88
CA PRO A 224 29.12 3.89 13.01
C PRO A 224 28.22 2.83 12.37
N ASN A 225 27.14 2.43 13.04
CA ASN A 225 26.16 1.46 12.54
C ASN A 225 24.89 2.11 11.95
N GLY A 226 24.81 3.45 12.01
CA GLY A 226 23.72 4.21 11.46
C GLY A 226 23.90 4.48 9.97
N GLN A 227 22.79 4.57 9.26
CA GLN A 227 22.77 4.96 7.85
C GLN A 227 21.61 5.91 7.62
N LEU A 228 21.88 7.13 7.13
CA LEU A 228 20.84 8.08 6.74
C LEU A 228 20.76 8.16 5.22
N ASN A 229 19.69 7.61 4.64
CA ASN A 229 19.41 7.66 3.22
C ASN A 229 18.52 8.86 2.90
N VAL A 230 19.08 9.89 2.25
CA VAL A 230 18.35 11.05 1.74
C VAL A 230 18.16 10.86 0.23
N ASN A 231 16.94 10.56 -0.21
CA ASN A 231 16.67 10.20 -1.60
C ASN A 231 16.61 11.41 -2.56
N GLY A 232 16.39 12.59 -2.00
CA GLY A 232 16.32 13.86 -2.69
C GLY A 232 17.44 14.78 -2.24
N LYS A 233 17.07 15.99 -1.84
CA LYS A 233 18.02 17.06 -1.54
C LYS A 233 18.38 17.08 -0.06
N LEU A 234 19.68 17.05 0.21
CA LEU A 234 20.25 17.45 1.50
C LEU A 234 20.55 18.96 1.45
N THR A 235 19.85 19.75 2.27
CA THR A 235 20.02 21.20 2.37
C THR A 235 20.40 21.56 3.80
N ASP A 236 21.43 22.38 3.94
CA ASP A 236 21.70 23.07 5.19
C ASP A 236 21.36 24.54 5.05
N SER A 237 20.59 25.06 6.01
CA SER A 237 20.22 26.47 6.08
C SER A 237 21.33 27.36 6.69
N LEU A 238 22.35 26.77 7.31
CA LEU A 238 23.46 27.47 7.97
C LEU A 238 24.83 27.33 7.26
N GLY A 239 24.92 26.49 6.22
CA GLY A 239 26.08 26.42 5.32
C GLY A 239 27.21 25.44 5.70
N PHE A 240 27.09 24.68 6.79
CA PHE A 240 27.99 23.59 7.17
C PHE A 240 27.23 22.39 7.79
N ILE A 241 27.21 21.25 7.08
CA ILE A 241 26.76 19.98 7.67
C ILE A 241 27.91 19.36 8.45
N ASN A 242 27.83 19.43 9.77
CA ASN A 242 28.78 18.73 10.65
C ASN A 242 28.38 17.26 10.77
N VAL A 243 28.95 16.41 9.91
CA VAL A 243 28.89 14.95 10.08
C VAL A 243 30.07 14.54 10.95
N SER A 244 29.85 14.29 12.24
CA SER A 244 30.86 13.66 13.10
C SER A 244 30.66 12.15 13.09
N SER A 245 31.68 11.40 12.68
CA SER A 245 31.73 9.96 12.96
C SER A 245 31.95 9.76 14.46
N GLY A 246 31.01 9.06 15.11
CA GLY A 246 31.21 8.52 16.46
C GLY A 246 32.21 7.36 16.48
#